data_AF-A0A382GQ27-F1
#
_entry.id   AF-A0A382GQ27-F1
#
_cell.length_a   1.000
_cell.length_b   1.000
_cell.length_c   1.000
_cell.angle_alpha   90.00
_cell.angle_beta   90.00
_cell.angle_gamma   90.00
#
_symmetry.space_group_name_H-M   'P 1'
#
loop_
_entity.id
_entity.type
_entity.pdbx_description
1 polymer ?
#
loop_
_entity_poly.entity_id
_entity_poly.type
_entity_poly.pdbx_seq_one_letter_code
_entity_poly.pdbx_strand_id
1 'polypeptide(L)'
;MKIKTKQQISKKWFIELQELICNNIEELEKIYGSTKKFKKNKWKHGEFRTIEGKVIEKGSVAFSNVIGKFPREFAKKIPGT
;
A
#
# COMPACT_ATOMS: atom_id res chain seq x y z
N MET A 1 25.38 -3.96 0.40
CA MET A 1 24.38 -3.33 1.30
C MET A 1 23.77 -4.37 2.24
N LYS A 2 23.71 -4.12 3.55
CA LYS A 2 23.14 -5.06 4.55
C LYS A 2 21.65 -5.30 4.28
N ILE A 3 21.14 -6.52 4.56
CA ILE A 3 19.74 -6.89 4.29
C ILE A 3 18.73 -5.97 4.99
N LYS A 4 19.02 -5.56 6.24
CA LYS A 4 18.20 -4.57 6.98
C LYS A 4 18.08 -3.25 6.23
N THR A 5 19.17 -2.77 5.63
CA THR A 5 19.17 -1.53 4.85
C THR A 5 18.31 -1.67 3.59
N LYS A 6 18.39 -2.82 2.89
CA LYS A 6 17.51 -3.14 1.76
C LYS A 6 16.03 -3.09 2.17
N GLN A 7 15.68 -3.74 3.29
CA GLN A 7 14.32 -3.76 3.80
C GLN A 7 13.80 -2.36 4.15
N GLN A 8 14.62 -1.51 4.76
CA GLN A 8 14.25 -0.12 5.09
C GLN A 8 14.01 0.72 3.83
N ILE A 9 14.88 0.58 2.82
CA ILE A 9 14.73 1.28 1.54
C ILE A 9 13.45 0.83 0.84
N SER A 10 13.23 -0.48 0.72
CA SER A 10 11.99 -1.01 0.13
C SER A 10 10.75 -0.55 0.87
N LYS A 11 10.77 -0.57 2.22
CA LYS A 11 9.66 -0.07 3.04
C LYS A 11 9.35 1.39 2.71
N LYS A 12 10.36 2.25 2.68
CA LYS A 12 10.20 3.68 2.37
C LYS A 12 9.61 3.87 0.97
N TRP A 13 10.16 3.17 -0.01
CA TRP A 13 9.71 3.23 -1.40
C TRP A 13 8.24 2.85 -1.57
N PHE A 14 7.76 1.79 -0.91
CA PHE A 14 6.34 1.40 -0.99
C PHE A 14 5.40 2.42 -0.32
N ILE A 15 5.84 3.08 0.75
CA ILE A 15 5.06 4.15 1.40
C ILE A 15 4.94 5.35 0.46
N GLU A 16 6.04 5.76 -0.17
CA GLU A 16 6.06 6.84 -1.16
C GLU A 16 5.21 6.50 -2.38
N LEU A 17 5.23 5.24 -2.83
CA LEU A 17 4.38 4.78 -3.92
C LEU A 17 2.89 4.86 -3.56
N GLN A 18 2.50 4.43 -2.34
CA GLN A 18 1.10 4.55 -1.88
C GLN A 18 0.65 6.02 -1.90
N GLU A 19 1.51 6.93 -1.44
CA GLU A 19 1.24 8.36 -1.43
C GLU A 19 1.11 8.93 -2.84
N LEU A 20 2.04 8.58 -3.74
CA LEU A 20 1.99 8.98 -5.14
C LEU A 20 0.68 8.55 -5.81
N ILE A 21 0.28 7.28 -5.66
CA ILE A 21 -0.96 6.76 -6.25
C ILE A 21 -2.18 7.51 -5.70
N CYS A 22 -2.25 7.70 -4.38
CA CYS A 22 -3.37 8.40 -3.77
C CYS A 22 -3.47 9.85 -4.26
N ASN A 23 -2.36 10.58 -4.30
CA ASN A 23 -2.33 11.98 -4.74
C ASN A 23 -2.77 12.13 -6.20
N ASN A 24 -2.31 11.25 -7.10
CA ASN A 24 -2.73 11.27 -8.50
C ASN A 24 -4.23 11.01 -8.67
N ILE A 25 -4.80 10.08 -7.90
CA ILE A 25 -6.25 9.81 -7.95
C ILE A 25 -7.06 10.97 -7.35
N GLU A 26 -6.60 11.60 -6.28
CA GLU A 26 -7.27 12.80 -5.72
C GLU A 26 -7.21 13.99 -6.69
N GLU A 27 -6.10 14.15 -7.41
CA GLU A 27 -5.99 15.14 -8.47
C GLU A 27 -6.95 14.84 -9.64
N LEU A 28 -7.07 13.58 -10.04
CA LEU A 28 -8.03 13.14 -11.04
C LEU A 28 -9.47 13.45 -10.62
N GLU A 29 -9.86 13.14 -9.37
CA GLU A 29 -11.17 13.52 -8.83
C GLU A 29 -11.40 15.03 -8.92
N LYS A 30 -10.39 15.84 -8.58
CA LYS A 30 -10.46 17.30 -8.63
C LYS A 30 -10.67 17.83 -10.05
N ILE A 31 -9.98 17.27 -11.05
CA ILE A 31 -10.11 17.66 -12.46
C ILE A 31 -11.58 17.52 -12.93
N TYR A 32 -12.27 16.48 -12.48
CA TYR A 32 -13.68 16.23 -12.81
C TYR A 32 -14.68 16.79 -11.77
N GLY A 33 -14.26 17.78 -10.97
CA GLY A 33 -15.15 18.53 -10.08
C GLY A 33 -15.55 17.79 -8.80
N SER A 34 -14.80 16.76 -8.41
CA SER A 34 -14.99 16.03 -7.17
C SER A 34 -13.92 16.37 -6.14
N THR A 35 -14.33 16.49 -4.88
CA THR A 35 -13.44 16.80 -3.74
C THR A 35 -13.17 15.56 -2.88
N LYS A 36 -13.48 14.37 -3.40
CA LYS A 36 -13.32 13.11 -2.69
C LYS A 36 -11.83 12.80 -2.50
N LYS A 37 -11.51 12.29 -1.32
CA LYS A 37 -10.14 12.02 -0.87
C LYS A 37 -10.05 10.65 -0.23
N PHE A 38 -8.84 10.12 -0.18
CA PHE A 38 -8.55 8.88 0.52
C PHE A 38 -8.68 9.06 2.04
N LYS A 39 -9.39 8.13 2.67
CA LYS A 39 -9.41 7.96 4.13
C LYS A 39 -8.29 7.00 4.52
N LYS A 40 -7.40 7.44 5.42
CA LYS A 40 -6.27 6.64 5.91
C LYS A 40 -6.70 5.77 7.08
N ASN A 41 -6.38 4.48 7.01
CA ASN A 41 -6.63 3.52 8.07
C ASN A 41 -5.34 2.75 8.38
N LYS A 42 -4.81 2.95 9.58
CA LYS A 42 -3.59 2.28 10.04
C LYS A 42 -3.93 1.05 10.86
N TRP A 43 -3.09 0.03 10.76
CA TRP A 43 -3.15 -1.16 11.57
C TRP A 43 -1.73 -1.63 11.93
N LYS A 44 -1.61 -2.67 12.77
CA LYS A 44 -0.33 -3.11 13.35
C LYS A 44 0.78 -3.36 12.31
N HIS A 45 0.42 -3.82 11.12
CA HIS A 45 1.37 -4.23 10.09
C HIS A 45 1.39 -3.32 8.87
N GLY A 46 0.61 -2.23 8.82
CA GLY A 46 0.52 -1.43 7.61
C GLY A 46 -0.50 -0.31 7.65
N GLU A 47 -0.81 0.20 6.47
CA GLU A 47 -1.78 1.27 6.25
C GLU A 47 -2.53 0.96 4.96
N PHE A 48 -3.85 1.05 4.99
CA PHE A 48 -4.66 1.07 3.79
C PHE A 48 -5.42 2.38 3.69
N ARG A 49 -5.58 2.84 2.46
CA ARG A 49 -6.27 4.07 2.12
C ARG A 49 -7.47 3.71 1.26
N THR A 50 -8.64 4.27 1.53
CA THR A 50 -9.86 3.99 0.76
C THR A 50 -10.52 5.27 0.28
N ILE A 51 -11.04 5.27 -0.94
CA ILE A 51 -11.82 6.37 -1.51
C ILE A 51 -13.15 5.82 -2.05
N GLU A 52 -14.20 6.60 -1.87
CA GLU A 52 -15.49 6.45 -2.56
C GLU A 52 -15.74 7.79 -3.28
N GLY A 53 -15.39 7.78 -4.56
CA GLY A 53 -15.24 8.94 -5.42
C GLY A 53 -16.43 9.17 -6.34
N LYS A 54 -16.36 10.24 -7.15
CA LYS A 54 -17.28 10.44 -8.28
C LYS A 54 -16.68 9.93 -9.59
N VAL A 55 -15.35 9.94 -9.71
CA VAL A 55 -14.61 9.41 -10.87
C VAL A 55 -14.23 7.97 -10.62
N ILE A 56 -13.61 7.71 -9.47
CA ILE A 56 -13.31 6.38 -8.95
C ILE A 56 -14.41 6.00 -7.97
N GLU A 57 -15.42 5.27 -8.44
CA GLU A 57 -16.56 4.85 -7.62
C GLU A 57 -16.12 4.24 -6.29
N LYS A 58 -15.12 3.34 -6.33
CA LYS A 58 -14.48 2.77 -5.14
C LYS A 58 -13.04 2.38 -5.43
N GLY A 59 -12.12 2.81 -4.55
CA GLY A 59 -10.70 2.49 -4.68
C GLY A 59 -10.04 2.23 -3.34
N SER A 60 -9.02 1.39 -3.33
CA SER A 60 -8.15 1.22 -2.17
C SER A 60 -6.70 1.01 -2.56
N VAL A 61 -5.80 1.61 -1.78
CA VAL A 61 -4.36 1.41 -1.89
C VAL A 61 -3.85 0.91 -0.55
N ALA A 62 -3.36 -0.32 -0.49
CA ALA A 62 -2.91 -0.98 0.73
C ALA A 62 -1.39 -1.17 0.73
N PHE A 63 -0.77 -0.88 1.88
CA PHE A 63 0.63 -1.18 2.17
C PHE A 63 0.71 -2.04 3.43
N SER A 64 1.51 -3.10 3.39
CA SER A 64 1.75 -3.99 4.53
C SER A 64 3.24 -4.36 4.63
N ASN A 65 3.78 -4.31 5.84
CA ASN A 65 5.14 -4.72 6.19
C ASN A 65 5.07 -5.77 7.30
N VAL A 66 5.07 -7.04 6.88
CA VAL A 66 4.92 -8.21 7.77
C VAL A 66 6.29 -8.81 8.08
N ILE A 67 6.49 -9.21 9.34
CA ILE A 67 7.71 -9.86 9.81
C ILE A 67 7.30 -11.16 10.49
N GLY A 68 7.96 -12.26 10.15
CA GLY A 68 7.65 -13.57 10.72
C GLY A 68 8.45 -14.69 10.06
N LYS A 69 8.15 -15.92 10.48
CA LYS A 69 8.64 -17.14 9.84
C LYS A 69 7.45 -17.84 9.19
N PHE A 70 7.65 -18.37 7.99
CA PHE A 70 6.65 -19.21 7.36
C PHE A 70 6.48 -20.51 8.15
N PRO A 71 5.24 -20.97 8.41
CA PRO A 71 5.00 -22.32 8.88
C PRO A 71 5.53 -23.33 7.85
N ARG A 72 6.04 -24.48 8.32
CA ARG A 72 6.69 -25.49 7.46
C ARG A 72 5.80 -25.93 6.29
N GLU A 73 4.50 -26.08 6.53
CA GLU A 73 3.52 -26.48 5.52
C GLU A 73 3.37 -25.44 4.40
N PHE A 74 3.50 -24.15 4.70
CA PHE A 74 3.45 -23.08 3.71
C PHE A 74 4.79 -22.89 3.00
N ALA A 75 5.91 -23.03 3.72
CA ALA A 75 7.23 -22.93 3.12
C ALA A 75 7.41 -23.94 1.98
N LYS A 76 6.95 -25.20 2.16
CA LYS A 76 6.99 -26.24 1.11
C LYS A 76 6.15 -25.91 -0.14
N LYS A 77 5.23 -24.94 -0.06
CA LYS A 77 4.38 -24.52 -1.17
C LYS A 77 4.94 -23.30 -1.91
N ILE A 78 6.00 -22.68 -1.41
CA ILE A 78 6.65 -21.55 -2.08
C ILE A 78 7.57 -22.12 -3.17
N PRO A 79 7.34 -21.78 -4.46
CA PRO A 79 8.24 -22.25 -5.51
C PRO A 79 9.67 -21.74 -5.29
N GLY A 80 10.65 -22.63 -5.38
CA GLY A 80 12.08 -22.27 -5.29
C GLY A 80 12.65 -22.13 -3.87
N THR A 81 11.93 -22.58 -2.84
CA THR A 81 12.44 -22.76 -1.46
C THR A 81 12.49 -24.23 -1.08
#